data_AF-A0A395Y8M2-F1
#
_entry.id   AF-A0A395Y8M2-F1
#
_cell.length_a   1.000
_cell.length_b   1.000
_cell.length_c   1.000
_cell.angle_alpha   90.00
_cell.angle_beta   90.00
_cell.angle_gamma   90.00
#
_symmetry.space_group_name_H-M   'P 1'
#
loop_
_entity.id
_entity.type
_entity.pdbx_description
1 polymer ?
#
loop_
_entity_poly.entity_id
_entity_poly.type
_entity_poly.pdbx_seq_one_letter_code
_entity_poly.pdbx_strand_id
1 'polypeptide(L)' 'MLIQDINKEIFETEHVDLQHLYIDGSKFEANANKYSLVWKKATEKSGYRLFGKITTLFAEIHTKCHNSILMG' A
#
# COMPACT_ATOMS: atom_id res chain seq x y z
N MET A 1 -16.11 -6.76 -11.53
CA MET A 1 -17.14 -6.89 -12.59
C MET A 1 -18.39 -6.13 -12.19
N LEU A 2 -19.25 -6.64 -11.29
CA LEU A 2 -20.55 -6.02 -10.96
C LEU A 2 -20.54 -4.50 -10.62
N ILE A 3 -19.62 -4.04 -9.78
CA ILE A 3 -19.55 -2.61 -9.40
C ILE A 3 -19.05 -1.73 -10.55
N GLN A 4 -18.18 -2.24 -11.41
CA GLN A 4 -17.69 -1.49 -12.57
C GLN A 4 -18.80 -1.30 -13.60
N ASP A 5 -19.65 -2.31 -13.79
CA ASP A 5 -20.77 -2.28 -14.73
C ASP A 5 -21.88 -1.32 -14.25
N ILE A 6 -22.21 -1.33 -12.95
CA ILE A 6 -23.16 -0.37 -12.35
C ILE A 6 -22.67 1.07 -12.51
N ASN A 7 -21.39 1.30 -12.20
CA ASN A 7 -20.79 2.62 -12.34
C ASN A 7 -20.84 3.10 -13.80
N LYS A 8 -20.52 2.21 -14.76
CA LYS A 8 -20.58 2.52 -16.19
C LYS A 8 -21.97 2.99 -16.63
N GLU A 9 -23.02 2.30 -16.20
CA GLU A 9 -24.40 2.64 -16.57
C GLU A 9 -24.82 4.02 -16.04
N ILE A 10 -24.47 4.32 -14.79
CA ILE A 10 -24.72 5.64 -14.18
C ILE A 10 -23.98 6.74 -14.97
N PHE A 11 -22.76 6.47 -15.45
CA PHE A 11 -21.96 7.44 -16.19
C PHE A 11 -22.51 7.73 -17.59
N GLU A 12 -22.95 6.69 -18.30
CA GLU A 12 -23.52 6.81 -19.65
C GLU A 12 -24.89 7.50 -19.61
N THR A 13 -25.67 7.31 -18.54
CA THR A 13 -27.03 7.85 -18.42
C THR A 13 -27.05 9.31 -17.97
N GLU A 14 -26.21 9.70 -17.01
CA GLU A 14 -26.33 11.00 -16.32
C GLU A 14 -25.33 12.08 -16.79
N HIS A 15 -24.37 11.76 -17.69
CA HIS A 15 -23.40 12.72 -18.26
C HIS A 15 -22.64 13.56 -17.21
N VAL A 16 -22.37 13.01 -16.04
CA VAL A 16 -21.72 13.72 -14.91
C VAL A 16 -20.19 13.69 -15.07
N ASP A 17 -19.54 14.85 -15.04
CA ASP A 17 -18.07 14.94 -14.92
C ASP A 17 -17.63 14.53 -13.51
N LEU A 18 -16.97 13.38 -13.42
CA LEU A 18 -16.46 12.80 -12.17
C LEU A 18 -14.98 13.08 -11.94
N GLN A 19 -14.31 13.67 -12.93
CA GLN A 19 -12.90 14.00 -12.83
C GLN A 19 -12.71 15.36 -12.15
N HIS A 20 -13.66 16.28 -12.33
CA HIS A 20 -13.57 17.64 -11.82
C HIS A 20 -14.84 18.06 -11.09
N LEU A 21 -14.70 18.39 -9.81
CA LEU A 21 -15.76 18.97 -8.99
C LEU A 21 -15.37 20.40 -8.63
N TYR A 22 -16.24 21.37 -8.93
CA TYR A 22 -16.04 22.76 -8.55
C TYR A 22 -16.95 23.11 -7.38
N ILE A 23 -16.38 23.49 -6.25
CA ILE A 23 -17.12 23.98 -5.07
C ILE A 23 -16.53 25.34 -4.72
N ASP A 24 -17.35 26.39 -4.76
CA ASP A 24 -16.97 27.75 -4.36
C ASP A 24 -15.70 28.26 -5.07
N GLY A 25 -15.60 28.01 -6.38
CA GLY A 25 -14.44 28.38 -7.20
C GLY A 25 -13.20 27.48 -7.01
N SER A 26 -13.22 26.55 -6.07
CA SER A 26 -12.14 25.58 -5.86
C SER A 26 -12.32 24.32 -6.71
N LYS A 27 -11.26 23.94 -7.45
CA LYS A 27 -11.23 22.75 -8.32
C LYS A 27 -10.75 21.52 -7.54
N PHE A 28 -11.57 20.47 -7.49
CA PHE A 28 -11.25 19.17 -6.88
C PHE A 28 -11.13 18.11 -7.97
N GLU A 29 -10.01 17.39 -8.00
CA GLU A 29 -9.71 16.38 -9.01
C GLU A 29 -9.69 14.97 -8.41
N ALA A 30 -10.44 14.04 -9.01
CA ALA A 30 -10.47 12.64 -8.60
C ALA A 30 -9.24 11.88 -9.11
N ASN A 31 -8.05 12.19 -8.58
CA ASN A 31 -6.81 11.49 -8.96
C ASN A 31 -6.59 10.23 -8.09
N ALA A 32 -7.18 9.11 -8.51
CA ALA A 32 -6.99 7.79 -7.89
C ALA A 32 -5.52 7.30 -7.93
N ASN A 33 -4.71 7.82 -8.85
CA ASN A 33 -3.29 7.45 -9.00
C ASN A 33 -2.36 8.23 -8.06
N LYS A 34 -2.83 9.33 -7.45
CA LYS A 34 -2.02 10.22 -6.59
C LYS A 34 -1.43 9.50 -5.38
N TYR A 35 -2.13 8.50 -4.84
CA TYR A 35 -1.72 7.77 -3.65
C TYR A 35 -1.23 6.33 -3.90
N SER A 36 -1.48 5.76 -5.09
CA SER A 36 -1.05 4.40 -5.45
C SER A 36 0.46 4.20 -5.34
N LEU A 37 1.25 5.20 -5.77
CA LEU A 37 2.72 5.16 -5.67
C LEU A 37 3.20 5.29 -4.22
N VAL A 38 2.49 6.06 -3.40
CA VAL A 38 2.81 6.24 -1.98
C VAL A 38 2.57 4.93 -1.23
N TRP A 39 1.42 4.27 -1.48
CA TRP A 39 1.10 2.98 -0.87
C TRP A 39 2.03 1.86 -1.32
N LYS A 40 2.35 1.79 -2.62
CA LYS A 40 3.32 0.82 -3.13
C LYS A 40 4.67 0.94 -2.41
N LYS A 41 5.23 2.15 -2.35
CA LYS A 41 6.51 2.41 -1.66
C LYS A 41 6.44 2.14 -0.16
N ALA A 42 5.34 2.49 0.50
CA ALA A 42 5.15 2.25 1.93
C ALA A 42 5.12 0.74 2.25
N THR A 43 4.41 -0.05 1.43
CA THR A 43 4.33 -1.50 1.55
C THR A 43 5.69 -2.15 1.32
N GLU A 44 6.41 -1.76 0.27
CA GLU A 44 7.78 -2.24 -0.02
C GLU A 44 8.73 -1.95 1.16
N LYS A 45 8.76 -0.70 1.65
CA LYS A 45 9.60 -0.31 2.80
C LYS A 45 9.26 -1.10 4.07
N SER A 46 7.97 -1.40 4.29
CA SER A 46 7.53 -2.21 5.42
C SER A 46 8.03 -3.65 5.30
N GLY A 47 7.94 -4.24 4.10
CA GLY A 47 8.47 -5.58 3.80
C GLY A 47 9.97 -5.70 4.05
N TYR A 48 10.78 -4.76 3.54
CA TYR A 48 12.22 -4.77 3.79
C TYR A 48 12.57 -4.66 5.28
N ARG A 49 11.86 -3.82 6.04
CA ARG A 49 12.07 -3.68 7.48
C ARG A 49 11.73 -4.97 8.23
N LEU A 50 10.68 -5.67 7.83
CA LEU A 50 10.31 -6.96 8.42
C LEU A 50 11.38 -8.02 8.13
N PHE A 51 11.84 -8.10 6.88
CA PHE A 51 12.90 -9.03 6.51
C PHE A 51 14.19 -8.80 7.33
N GLY A 52 14.61 -7.54 7.50
CA GLY A 52 15.77 -7.21 8.33
C GLY A 52 15.63 -7.67 9.79
N LYS A 53 14.42 -7.56 10.37
CA LYS A 53 14.14 -8.06 11.73
C LYS A 53 14.24 -9.58 11.80
N ILE A 54 13.69 -10.30 10.81
CA ILE A 54 13.76 -11.76 10.73
C ILE A 54 15.21 -12.22 10.65
N THR A 55 16.01 -11.62 9.76
CA THR A 55 17.43 -11.96 9.60
C THR A 55 18.22 -11.71 10.88
N THR A 56 17.96 -10.61 11.57
CA THR A 56 18.62 -10.29 12.86
C THR A 56 18.27 -11.34 13.91
N LEU A 57 16.99 -11.69 14.03
CA LEU A 57 16.53 -12.70 14.98
C LEU A 57 17.16 -14.07 14.71
N PHE A 58 17.27 -14.47 13.44
CA PHE A 58 17.96 -15.71 13.07
C PHE A 58 19.44 -15.70 13.47
N ALA A 59 20.14 -14.58 13.26
CA ALA A 59 21.53 -14.44 13.69
C ALA A 59 21.67 -14.54 15.22
N GLU A 60 20.79 -13.88 15.97
CA GLU A 60 20.79 -13.96 17.44
C GLU A 60 20.55 -15.38 17.95
N ILE A 61 19.58 -16.11 17.36
CA ILE A 61 19.31 -17.50 17.71
C ILE A 61 20.54 -18.37 17.42
N HIS A 62 21.13 -18.20 16.23
CA HIS A 62 22.32 -18.95 15.84
C HIS A 62 23.49 -18.71 16.81
N THR A 63 23.76 -17.45 17.17
CA THR A 63 24.80 -17.10 18.13
C THR A 63 24.50 -17.68 19.52
N LYS A 64 23.25 -17.60 20.00
CA LYS A 64 22.87 -18.18 21.30
C LYS A 64 23.05 -19.70 21.33
N CYS A 65 22.60 -20.40 20.29
CA CYS A 65 22.79 -21.84 20.16
C CYS A 65 24.27 -22.21 20.12
N HIS A 66 25.08 -21.49 19.32
CA HIS A 66 26.52 -21.72 19.23
C HIS A 66 27.22 -21.53 20.57
N ASN A 67 26.92 -20.43 21.29
CA ASN A 67 27.51 -20.16 22.59
C ASN A 67 27.08 -21.19 23.66
N SER A 68 25.85 -21.69 23.59
CA SER A 68 25.37 -22.76 24.47
C SER A 68 26.08 -24.09 24.25
N ILE A 69 26.57 -24.35 23.03
CA ILE A 69 27.34 -25.56 22.69
C ILE A 69 28.79 -25.44 23.18
N LEU A 70 29.37 -24.24 23.14
CA LEU A 70 30.76 -24.00 23.56
C LEU A 70 30.96 -23.84 25.08
N MET A 71 29.92 -23.42 25.80
CA MET A 71 29.95 -23.20 27.26
C MET A 71 29.41 -24.40 28.08
N GLY A 72 28.97 -25.46 27.40
CA GLY A 72 28.45 -26.70 28.00
C GLY A 72 29.47 -27.83 28.02
#